data_AF-A0A0C6FPF8-F1
#
_entry.id   AF-A0A0C6FPF8-F1
#
_cell.length_a   1.000
_cell.length_b   1.000
_cell.length_c   1.000
_cell.angle_alpha   90.00
_cell.angle_beta   90.00
_cell.angle_gamma   90.00
#
_symmetry.space_group_name_H-M   'P 1'
#
loop_
_entity.id
_entity.type
_entity.pdbx_description
1 polymer ?
#
loop_
_entity_poly.entity_id
_entity_poly.type
_entity_poly.pdbx_seq_one_letter_code
_entity_poly.pdbx_strand_id
1 'polypeptide(L)'
;MLDIAPGQPDDARGVVGRSRSAGLALHRSRETTGSPLLTPVELAGRVAGLADGARLAVLGLTRDGVGQVLVEAGIGRGALLVAAGEPRSATAVVDGVLDDLADLALARWPDWPDGSAPEVSGPWLKAAATLAASGRRPRFRRAARALEFGQLLRAVDPGSVILVAEVDPASAARAAPVIEALEWCAGHGAACIAALPAVPPDTPPYDRILYGACTVGHPATPAASRFIPARSRAHPASAVERRVEAALAADPELAGLFSGNETVRVAGDGRQPRVDFLCRAHRIVVELDGPEHQAEPKFGEDRHRDYELMVAGYLVLRLTNAQVTDDLQRAIEKIRAVVRLRRTGPGPGATTR
;
A
#
# COMPACT_ATOMS: atom_id res chain seq x y z
N MET A 1 31.80 -79.87 23.86
CA MET A 1 33.09 -79.50 24.48
C MET A 1 32.94 -78.04 24.89
N LEU A 2 32.99 -77.76 26.21
CA LEU A 2 33.04 -76.45 26.92
C LEU A 2 32.38 -75.23 26.23
N ASP A 3 31.35 -74.56 26.76
CA ASP A 3 30.77 -74.53 28.11
C ASP A 3 31.70 -74.08 29.26
N ILE A 4 31.79 -72.75 29.46
CA ILE A 4 31.96 -71.95 30.71
C ILE A 4 31.33 -70.56 30.35
N ALA A 5 30.29 -69.96 30.97
CA ALA A 5 29.82 -69.82 32.37
C ALA A 5 30.51 -68.65 33.14
N PRO A 6 30.02 -68.21 34.32
CA PRO A 6 28.64 -67.87 34.72
C PRO A 6 28.54 -66.44 35.36
N GLY A 7 27.36 -66.02 35.86
CA GLY A 7 27.20 -64.72 36.54
C GLY A 7 25.82 -64.42 37.16
N GLN A 8 25.38 -65.22 38.13
CA GLN A 8 24.19 -64.99 39.01
C GLN A 8 24.67 -64.70 40.45
N PRO A 9 23.82 -64.29 41.44
CA PRO A 9 22.42 -63.82 41.40
C PRO A 9 22.31 -62.43 42.15
N ASP A 10 21.37 -62.00 43.02
CA ASP A 10 20.10 -62.54 43.57
C ASP A 10 19.16 -61.47 44.20
N ASP A 11 17.96 -61.94 44.60
CA ASP A 11 17.06 -61.56 45.71
C ASP A 11 16.51 -60.12 45.90
N ALA A 12 15.45 -59.84 45.15
CA ALA A 12 14.10 -59.43 45.59
C ALA A 12 13.83 -58.71 46.94
N ARG A 13 13.00 -57.65 46.85
CA ARG A 13 11.77 -57.32 47.64
C ARG A 13 11.38 -55.85 47.35
N GLY A 14 10.14 -55.44 47.09
CA GLY A 14 8.87 -56.16 46.92
C GLY A 14 7.67 -55.19 47.02
N VAL A 15 6.44 -55.72 46.94
CA VAL A 15 5.17 -55.10 47.39
C VAL A 15 4.52 -53.99 46.51
N VAL A 16 3.55 -54.42 45.69
CA VAL A 16 2.23 -53.78 45.38
C VAL A 16 2.17 -52.41 44.64
N GLY A 17 1.33 -52.32 43.59
CA GLY A 17 1.10 -51.03 42.88
C GLY A 17 -0.14 -50.83 41.98
N ARG A 18 -0.95 -51.86 41.69
CA ARG A 18 -2.21 -51.83 40.89
C ARG A 18 -2.14 -51.42 39.39
N SER A 19 -2.63 -52.36 38.57
CA SER A 19 -3.48 -52.18 37.38
C SER A 19 -3.25 -51.03 36.41
N ARG A 20 -2.83 -51.38 35.18
CA ARG A 20 -3.13 -50.61 33.97
C ARG A 20 -4.65 -50.50 33.77
N SER A 21 -5.15 -49.29 33.56
CA SER A 21 -6.42 -49.03 32.86
C SER A 21 -6.20 -47.89 31.86
N ALA A 22 -6.94 -47.89 30.76
CA ALA A 22 -6.64 -47.01 29.63
C ALA A 22 -7.01 -45.55 29.93
N GLY A 23 -6.03 -44.77 30.40
CA GLY A 23 -6.09 -43.32 30.35
C GLY A 23 -6.02 -42.89 28.88
N LEU A 24 -7.17 -42.55 28.29
CA LEU A 24 -7.22 -41.94 26.98
C LEU A 24 -6.39 -40.63 27.06
N ALA A 25 -5.24 -40.60 26.39
CA ALA A 25 -4.38 -39.43 26.36
C ALA A 25 -5.07 -38.36 25.50
N LEU A 26 -6.00 -37.64 26.13
CA LEU A 26 -6.67 -36.46 25.59
C LEU A 26 -5.60 -35.57 24.99
N HIS A 27 -5.55 -35.55 23.65
CA HIS A 27 -5.10 -34.35 22.97
C HIS A 27 -5.95 -33.23 23.53
N ARG A 28 -5.35 -32.38 24.37
CA ARG A 28 -5.86 -31.02 24.54
C ARG A 28 -5.72 -30.41 23.17
N SER A 29 -6.80 -30.47 22.39
CA SER A 29 -6.99 -29.63 21.22
C SER A 29 -6.49 -28.25 21.60
N ARG A 30 -5.51 -27.73 20.86
CA ARG A 30 -5.09 -26.33 21.05
C ARG A 30 -6.35 -25.50 20.87
N GLU A 31 -6.87 -24.95 21.96
CA GLU A 31 -8.01 -24.04 21.89
C GLU A 31 -7.53 -22.86 21.05
N THR A 32 -8.11 -22.70 19.86
CA THR A 32 -7.73 -21.63 18.93
C THR A 32 -8.31 -20.31 19.42
N THR A 33 -7.84 -19.86 20.59
CA THR A 33 -8.05 -18.51 21.11
C THR A 33 -7.49 -17.56 20.07
N GLY A 34 -8.38 -16.99 19.25
CA GLY A 34 -8.00 -16.21 18.09
C GLY A 34 -7.07 -15.06 18.47
N SER A 35 -6.12 -14.75 17.58
CA SER A 35 -5.16 -13.66 17.73
C SER A 35 -5.85 -12.39 18.25
N PRO A 36 -5.46 -11.85 19.42
CA PRO A 36 -6.17 -10.76 20.06
C PRO A 36 -6.30 -9.58 19.11
N LEU A 37 -7.53 -9.08 18.99
CA LEU A 37 -7.84 -7.91 18.20
C LEU A 37 -7.40 -6.67 18.98
N LEU A 38 -6.46 -5.91 18.41
CA LEU A 38 -5.92 -4.69 18.99
C LEU A 38 -6.33 -3.47 18.16
N THR A 39 -6.55 -2.34 18.82
CA THR A 39 -6.50 -1.02 18.20
C THR A 39 -5.05 -0.63 17.85
N PRO A 40 -4.83 0.36 16.96
CA PRO A 40 -3.51 0.92 16.70
C PRO A 40 -2.75 1.36 17.96
N VAL A 41 -3.44 1.95 18.94
CA VAL A 41 -2.83 2.44 20.18
C VAL A 41 -2.34 1.28 21.06
N GLU A 42 -3.14 0.21 21.18
CA GLU A 42 -2.75 -1.00 21.91
C GLU A 42 -1.61 -1.75 21.21
N LEU A 43 -1.58 -1.77 19.86
CA LEU A 43 -0.44 -2.29 19.12
C LEU A 43 0.82 -1.47 19.44
N ALA A 44 0.77 -0.14 19.34
CA ALA A 44 1.93 0.71 19.59
C ALA A 44 2.47 0.55 21.02
N GLY A 45 1.60 0.50 22.02
CA GLY A 45 1.99 0.22 23.41
C GLY A 45 2.63 -1.16 23.58
N ARG A 46 2.07 -2.19 22.93
CA ARG A 46 2.64 -3.55 22.94
C ARG A 46 3.98 -3.64 22.21
N VAL A 47 4.19 -2.86 21.15
CA VAL A 47 5.44 -2.78 20.39
C VAL A 47 6.52 -2.04 21.17
N ALA A 48 6.21 -0.90 21.79
CA ALA A 48 7.16 -0.15 22.60
C ALA A 48 7.71 -1.02 23.76
N GLY A 49 6.85 -1.84 24.37
CA GLY A 49 7.19 -2.80 25.44
C GLY A 49 7.83 -4.12 25.00
N LEU A 50 8.21 -4.30 23.72
CA LEU A 50 8.93 -5.51 23.30
C LEU A 50 10.33 -5.56 23.90
N ALA A 51 10.64 -6.61 24.66
CA ALA A 51 12.00 -6.87 25.13
C ALA A 51 12.98 -7.19 23.98
N ASP A 52 14.28 -7.10 24.26
CA ASP A 52 15.31 -7.49 23.31
C ASP A 52 15.21 -8.98 22.95
N GLY A 53 15.35 -9.28 21.66
CA GLY A 53 15.10 -10.60 21.09
C GLY A 53 13.64 -11.06 21.09
N ALA A 54 12.68 -10.23 21.53
CA ALA A 54 11.26 -10.55 21.43
C ALA A 54 10.78 -10.51 19.96
N ARG A 55 9.80 -11.36 19.64
CA ARG A 55 9.15 -11.40 18.32
C ARG A 55 7.65 -11.22 18.44
N LEU A 56 7.07 -10.50 17.49
CA LEU A 56 5.62 -10.30 17.38
C LEU A 56 5.19 -10.45 15.91
N ALA A 57 4.15 -11.26 15.65
CA ALA A 57 3.47 -11.24 14.37
C ALA A 57 2.21 -10.35 14.45
N VAL A 58 2.03 -9.50 13.44
CA VAL A 58 0.93 -8.54 13.33
C VAL A 58 0.13 -8.86 12.08
N LEU A 59 -1.11 -9.29 12.26
CA LEU A 59 -2.02 -9.76 11.21
C LEU A 59 -2.97 -8.64 10.76
N GLY A 60 -3.18 -8.53 9.46
CA GLY A 60 -4.02 -7.50 8.84
C GLY A 60 -3.30 -6.17 8.58
N LEU A 61 -1.96 -6.14 8.60
CA LEU A 61 -1.15 -4.97 8.28
C LEU A 61 0.07 -5.32 7.42
N THR A 62 0.38 -4.44 6.47
CA THR A 62 1.69 -4.38 5.81
C THR A 62 2.77 -3.85 6.76
N ARG A 63 4.05 -4.02 6.38
CA ARG A 63 5.19 -3.37 7.04
C ARG A 63 4.96 -1.87 7.20
N ASP A 64 4.45 -1.23 6.16
CA ASP A 64 4.24 0.22 6.11
C ASP A 64 3.07 0.65 7.00
N GLY A 65 2.00 -0.17 7.08
CA GLY A 65 0.89 0.07 8.00
C GLY A 65 1.32 -0.08 9.47
N VAL A 66 2.19 -1.04 9.80
CA VAL A 66 2.82 -1.09 11.14
C VAL A 66 3.65 0.17 11.36
N GLY A 67 4.49 0.56 10.40
CA GLY A 67 5.31 1.78 10.48
C GLY A 67 4.48 3.04 10.75
N GLN A 68 3.36 3.21 10.04
CA GLN A 68 2.44 4.33 10.25
C GLN A 68 1.90 4.36 11.68
N VAL A 69 1.46 3.22 12.23
CA VAL A 69 0.98 3.14 13.62
C VAL A 69 2.05 3.52 14.65
N LEU A 70 3.31 3.14 14.42
CA LEU A 70 4.42 3.50 15.32
C LEU A 70 4.79 4.99 15.25
N VAL A 71 4.67 5.60 14.07
CA VAL A 71 4.87 7.05 13.86
C VAL A 71 3.72 7.86 14.47
N GLU A 72 2.47 7.48 14.23
CA GLU A 72 1.28 8.16 14.79
C GLU A 72 1.22 8.10 16.31
N ALA A 73 1.69 7.00 16.92
CA ALA A 73 1.78 6.85 18.36
C ALA A 73 3.05 7.48 18.98
N GLY A 74 4.02 7.92 18.17
CA GLY A 74 5.24 8.58 18.64
C GLY A 74 6.10 7.72 19.57
N ILE A 75 6.33 6.45 19.24
CA ILE A 75 7.08 5.54 20.13
C ILE A 75 8.51 6.02 20.41
N GLY A 76 8.94 5.91 21.67
CA GLY A 76 10.27 6.36 22.13
C GLY A 76 11.44 5.43 21.79
N ARG A 77 11.40 4.69 20.66
CA ARG A 77 12.43 3.74 20.22
C ARG A 77 12.58 3.78 18.70
N GLY A 78 13.80 3.63 18.20
CA GLY A 78 14.04 3.51 16.76
C GLY A 78 13.37 2.28 16.16
N ALA A 79 12.73 2.44 15.00
CA ALA A 79 12.16 1.34 14.22
C ALA A 79 12.67 1.39 12.77
N LEU A 80 13.16 0.27 12.26
CA LEU A 80 13.62 0.11 10.87
C LEU A 80 12.63 -0.72 10.08
N LEU A 81 12.00 -0.10 9.08
CA LEU A 81 11.15 -0.78 8.11
C LEU A 81 12.05 -1.46 7.06
N VAL A 82 12.39 -2.73 7.30
CA VAL A 82 13.29 -3.55 6.47
C VAL A 82 12.86 -3.51 5.00
N ALA A 83 13.81 -3.31 4.08
CA ALA A 83 13.52 -3.11 2.66
C ALA A 83 12.64 -4.22 2.04
N ALA A 84 11.56 -3.83 1.36
CA ALA A 84 10.69 -4.75 0.64
C ALA A 84 11.36 -5.28 -0.63
N GLY A 85 11.25 -6.58 -0.88
CA GLY A 85 11.83 -7.24 -2.05
C GLY A 85 11.52 -8.74 -2.08
N GLU A 86 12.12 -9.48 -3.02
CA GLU A 86 11.98 -10.94 -3.10
C GLU A 86 13.26 -11.64 -2.60
N PRO A 87 13.34 -11.96 -1.29
CA PRO A 87 14.56 -12.50 -0.71
C PRO A 87 14.82 -13.95 -1.15
N ARG A 88 16.01 -14.19 -1.70
CA ARG A 88 16.42 -15.52 -2.17
C ARG A 88 16.94 -16.45 -1.05
N SER A 89 17.24 -15.89 0.12
CA SER A 89 17.67 -16.62 1.33
C SER A 89 17.62 -15.70 2.56
N ALA A 90 17.57 -16.28 3.76
CA ALA A 90 17.62 -15.50 5.01
C ALA A 90 18.91 -14.67 5.13
N THR A 91 20.04 -15.24 4.70
CA THR A 91 21.34 -14.54 4.61
C THR A 91 21.26 -13.25 3.78
N ALA A 92 20.48 -13.23 2.70
CA ALA A 92 20.31 -12.05 1.87
C ALA A 92 19.47 -10.95 2.56
N VAL A 93 18.47 -11.34 3.36
CA VAL A 93 17.72 -10.40 4.21
C VAL A 93 18.64 -9.80 5.28
N VAL A 94 19.42 -10.64 5.98
CA VAL A 94 20.36 -10.19 7.01
C VAL A 94 21.46 -9.28 6.43
N ASP A 95 22.00 -9.59 5.25
CA ASP A 95 22.99 -8.72 4.59
C ASP A 95 22.41 -7.37 4.14
N GLY A 96 21.11 -7.33 3.82
CA GLY A 96 20.35 -6.10 3.55
C GLY A 96 20.14 -5.28 4.82
N VAL A 97 19.59 -5.88 5.88
CA VAL A 97 19.42 -5.23 7.20
C VAL A 97 20.75 -4.68 7.74
N LEU A 98 21.86 -5.40 7.54
CA LEU A 98 23.19 -4.94 7.91
C LEU A 98 23.66 -3.74 7.06
N ASP A 99 23.34 -3.71 5.76
CA ASP A 99 23.60 -2.52 4.91
C ASP A 99 22.77 -1.32 5.39
N ASP A 100 21.46 -1.49 5.58
CA ASP A 100 20.53 -0.46 6.08
C ASP A 100 20.99 0.11 7.43
N LEU A 101 21.35 -0.75 8.39
CA LEU A 101 21.83 -0.34 9.71
C LEU A 101 23.17 0.41 9.66
N ALA A 102 24.03 0.16 8.67
CA ALA A 102 25.27 0.90 8.52
C ALA A 102 25.09 2.24 7.79
N ASP A 103 24.14 2.32 6.87
CA ASP A 103 23.77 3.59 6.24
C ASP A 103 23.04 4.49 7.27
N LEU A 104 22.24 3.92 8.19
CA LEU A 104 21.74 4.60 9.38
C LEU A 104 22.86 5.00 10.37
N ALA A 105 23.81 4.11 10.66
CA ALA A 105 24.94 4.45 11.55
C ALA A 105 25.78 5.58 10.95
N LEU A 106 26.02 5.60 9.64
CA LEU A 106 26.68 6.71 8.95
C LEU A 106 25.90 8.03 9.10
N ALA A 107 24.57 7.99 8.95
CA ALA A 107 23.71 9.17 9.16
C ALA A 107 23.65 9.65 10.62
N ARG A 108 24.02 8.79 11.59
CA ARG A 108 24.10 9.09 13.03
C ARG A 108 25.49 9.52 13.48
N TRP A 109 26.50 9.55 12.61
CA TRP A 109 27.86 10.00 12.94
C TRP A 109 27.93 11.55 13.03
N PRO A 110 28.55 12.15 14.06
CA PRO A 110 29.40 11.55 15.10
C PRO A 110 28.67 11.14 16.40
N ASP A 111 27.35 11.27 16.47
CA ASP A 111 26.52 11.08 17.67
C ASP A 111 26.29 9.61 18.07
N TRP A 112 27.35 8.80 17.98
CA TRP A 112 27.38 7.40 18.42
C TRP A 112 27.64 7.32 19.94
N PRO A 113 27.10 6.31 20.65
CA PRO A 113 27.38 6.14 22.08
C PRO A 113 28.85 5.79 22.33
N ASP A 114 29.40 6.31 23.43
CA ASP A 114 30.77 6.05 23.85
C ASP A 114 31.07 4.55 24.00
N GLY A 115 32.26 4.14 23.56
CA GLY A 115 32.75 2.76 23.65
C GLY A 115 33.11 2.27 25.05
N SER A 116 32.51 2.86 26.09
CA SER A 116 32.68 2.50 27.50
C SER A 116 31.79 1.33 27.95
N ALA A 117 30.71 1.04 27.21
CA ALA A 117 29.87 -0.13 27.46
C ALA A 117 30.65 -1.43 27.16
N PRO A 118 30.66 -2.44 28.06
CA PRO A 118 31.55 -3.59 27.98
C PRO A 118 31.30 -4.53 26.78
N GLU A 119 30.16 -4.35 26.11
CA GLU A 119 29.73 -5.13 24.95
C GLU A 119 30.14 -4.49 23.60
N VAL A 120 30.80 -3.32 23.64
CA VAL A 120 31.28 -2.60 22.46
C VAL A 120 32.70 -3.05 22.12
N SER A 121 32.90 -3.49 20.87
CA SER A 121 34.20 -3.89 20.36
C SER A 121 35.00 -2.65 19.98
N GLY A 122 35.85 -2.17 20.90
CA GLY A 122 36.74 -1.02 20.67
C GLY A 122 37.52 -1.06 19.33
N PRO A 123 38.07 -2.21 18.90
CA PRO A 123 38.68 -2.35 17.57
C PRO A 123 37.71 -2.12 16.40
N TRP A 124 36.48 -2.63 16.51
CA TRP A 124 35.42 -2.38 15.52
C TRP A 124 35.02 -0.90 15.52
N LEU A 125 34.75 -0.32 16.70
CA LEU A 125 34.32 1.07 16.85
C LEU A 125 35.34 2.03 16.25
N LYS A 126 36.64 1.83 16.52
CA LYS A 126 37.72 2.63 15.93
C LYS A 126 37.76 2.53 14.40
N ALA A 127 37.59 1.33 13.84
CA ALA A 127 37.55 1.13 12.39
C ALA A 127 36.27 1.74 11.76
N ALA A 128 35.13 1.58 12.42
CA ALA A 128 33.83 2.11 11.99
C ALA A 128 33.83 3.64 11.99
N ALA A 129 34.32 4.26 13.06
CA ALA A 129 34.53 5.71 13.16
C ALA A 129 35.46 6.25 12.07
N THR A 130 36.54 5.51 11.77
CA THR A 130 37.47 5.88 10.68
C THR A 130 36.79 5.86 9.30
N LEU A 131 35.86 4.92 9.06
CA LEU A 131 35.06 4.90 7.83
C LEU A 131 34.02 6.03 7.83
N ALA A 132 33.26 6.21 8.91
CA ALA A 132 32.20 7.21 9.00
C ALA A 132 32.74 8.65 8.87
N ALA A 133 33.87 8.96 9.51
CA ALA A 133 34.58 10.24 9.34
C ALA A 133 35.10 10.48 7.91
N SER A 134 35.18 9.45 7.07
CA SER A 134 35.49 9.56 5.64
C SER A 134 34.24 9.56 4.72
N GLY A 135 33.04 9.68 5.30
CA GLY A 135 31.76 9.63 4.56
C GLY A 135 31.41 8.22 4.05
N ARG A 136 31.98 7.16 4.64
CA ARG A 136 31.81 5.77 4.21
C ARG A 136 31.08 4.94 5.26
N ARG A 137 30.09 4.17 4.82
CA ARG A 137 29.33 3.27 5.70
C ARG A 137 30.24 2.27 6.43
N PRO A 138 30.07 2.06 7.75
CA PRO A 138 30.90 1.16 8.57
C PRO A 138 30.59 -0.33 8.34
N ARG A 139 30.75 -0.80 7.09
CA ARG A 139 30.49 -2.19 6.67
C ARG A 139 31.77 -3.01 6.51
N PHE A 140 31.77 -4.19 7.11
CA PHE A 140 32.92 -5.09 7.24
C PHE A 140 32.55 -6.51 6.81
N ARG A 141 32.21 -6.74 5.53
CA ARG A 141 31.73 -8.04 4.98
C ARG A 141 32.66 -9.27 5.13
N ARG A 142 33.79 -9.14 5.82
CA ARG A 142 34.68 -10.25 6.24
C ARG A 142 34.57 -10.58 7.74
N ALA A 143 33.86 -9.77 8.52
CA ALA A 143 33.57 -10.01 9.93
C ALA A 143 32.39 -10.99 10.08
N ALA A 144 32.21 -11.54 11.29
CA ALA A 144 31.04 -12.32 11.61
C ALA A 144 29.79 -11.41 11.66
N ARG A 145 28.73 -11.76 10.92
CA ARG A 145 27.46 -11.00 10.88
C ARG A 145 26.91 -10.69 12.27
N ALA A 146 26.98 -11.65 13.20
CA ALA A 146 26.56 -11.52 14.58
C ALA A 146 27.26 -10.36 15.33
N LEU A 147 28.59 -10.26 15.18
CA LEU A 147 29.37 -9.16 15.75
C LEU A 147 28.98 -7.83 15.12
N GLU A 148 28.97 -7.78 13.78
CA GLU A 148 28.69 -6.55 13.05
C GLU A 148 27.27 -6.02 13.33
N PHE A 149 26.27 -6.90 13.40
CA PHE A 149 24.88 -6.59 13.75
C PHE A 149 24.78 -5.95 15.14
N GLY A 150 25.36 -6.58 16.16
CA GLY A 150 25.32 -6.07 17.53
C GLY A 150 26.06 -4.74 17.72
N GLN A 151 27.13 -4.48 16.96
CA GLN A 151 27.80 -3.17 16.99
C GLN A 151 27.00 -2.10 16.23
N LEU A 152 26.45 -2.42 15.05
CA LEU A 152 25.65 -1.50 14.24
C LEU A 152 24.34 -1.10 14.94
N LEU A 153 23.64 -2.02 15.60
CA LEU A 153 22.43 -1.71 16.37
C LEU A 153 22.69 -0.59 17.39
N ARG A 154 23.75 -0.70 18.20
CA ARG A 154 24.09 0.32 19.21
C ARG A 154 24.58 1.64 18.59
N ALA A 155 25.23 1.60 17.43
CA ALA A 155 25.64 2.83 16.71
C ALA A 155 24.42 3.61 16.16
N VAL A 156 23.31 2.92 15.86
CA VAL A 156 22.04 3.55 15.48
C VAL A 156 21.26 4.01 16.71
N ASP A 157 20.93 3.09 17.61
CA ASP A 157 20.13 3.33 18.83
C ASP A 157 20.57 2.37 19.97
N PRO A 158 21.20 2.86 21.05
CA PRO A 158 21.52 2.04 22.21
C PRO A 158 20.27 1.57 22.99
N GLY A 159 19.09 2.14 22.72
CA GLY A 159 17.78 1.69 23.21
C GLY A 159 17.14 0.53 22.43
N SER A 160 17.91 -0.12 21.54
CA SER A 160 17.55 -1.28 20.73
C SER A 160 16.48 -1.03 19.65
N VAL A 161 16.91 -1.15 18.39
CA VAL A 161 16.09 -0.92 17.19
C VAL A 161 15.07 -2.05 16.98
N ILE A 162 13.82 -1.67 16.71
CA ILE A 162 12.75 -2.58 16.33
C ILE A 162 12.81 -2.81 14.81
N LEU A 163 13.06 -4.05 14.37
CA LEU A 163 13.04 -4.43 12.95
C LEU A 163 11.62 -4.82 12.53
N VAL A 164 11.07 -4.16 11.52
CA VAL A 164 9.75 -4.49 10.94
C VAL A 164 9.94 -4.99 9.51
N ALA A 165 9.58 -6.24 9.23
CA ALA A 165 9.63 -6.81 7.89
C ALA A 165 8.27 -7.38 7.47
N GLU A 166 7.96 -7.30 6.18
CA GLU A 166 6.75 -7.92 5.62
C GLU A 166 6.98 -9.40 5.37
N VAL A 167 6.04 -10.24 5.81
CA VAL A 167 6.01 -11.67 5.54
C VAL A 167 4.78 -11.95 4.66
N ASP A 168 5.03 -12.35 3.41
CA ASP A 168 4.00 -12.72 2.45
C ASP A 168 3.17 -13.92 2.97
N PRO A 169 1.88 -13.77 3.29
CA PRO A 169 1.05 -14.86 3.81
C PRO A 169 0.63 -15.87 2.73
N ALA A 170 0.81 -15.56 1.44
CA ALA A 170 0.38 -16.37 0.32
C ALA A 170 1.49 -17.25 -0.28
N SER A 171 2.78 -16.99 0.00
CA SER A 171 3.90 -17.78 -0.51
C SER A 171 4.88 -18.19 0.57
N ALA A 172 4.78 -19.46 0.99
CA ALA A 172 5.70 -20.09 1.95
C ALA A 172 7.18 -19.94 1.55
N ALA A 173 7.46 -19.92 0.24
CA ALA A 173 8.79 -19.75 -0.33
C ALA A 173 9.35 -18.32 -0.20
N ARG A 174 8.49 -17.29 -0.20
CA ARG A 174 8.90 -15.89 0.09
C ARG A 174 8.90 -15.59 1.58
N ALA A 175 8.01 -16.23 2.35
CA ALA A 175 7.91 -16.10 3.79
C ALA A 175 9.10 -16.70 4.56
N ALA A 176 9.53 -17.92 4.23
CA ALA A 176 10.55 -18.64 5.00
C ALA A 176 11.90 -17.87 5.14
N PRO A 177 12.46 -17.26 4.09
CA PRO A 177 13.66 -16.42 4.21
C PRO A 177 13.51 -15.25 5.19
N VAL A 178 12.35 -14.60 5.23
CA VAL A 178 12.09 -13.46 6.13
C VAL A 178 11.93 -13.93 7.57
N ILE A 179 11.15 -15.00 7.79
CA ILE A 179 10.93 -15.58 9.12
C ILE A 179 12.24 -16.05 9.74
N GLU A 180 13.07 -16.77 9.00
CA GLU A 180 14.39 -17.23 9.45
C GLU A 180 15.34 -16.04 9.74
N ALA A 181 15.30 -14.97 8.93
CA ALA A 181 16.09 -13.78 9.18
C ALA A 181 15.63 -12.99 10.42
N LEU A 182 14.31 -12.86 10.66
CA LEU A 182 13.77 -12.23 11.87
C LEU A 182 14.07 -13.08 13.12
N GLU A 183 14.04 -14.40 13.03
CA GLU A 183 14.50 -15.29 14.11
C GLU A 183 16.00 -15.13 14.37
N TRP A 184 16.83 -15.01 13.34
CA TRP A 184 18.27 -14.75 13.47
C TRP A 184 18.53 -13.40 14.14
N CYS A 185 17.89 -12.31 13.67
CA CYS A 185 18.03 -10.97 14.25
C CYS A 185 17.58 -10.93 15.72
N ALA A 186 16.48 -11.61 16.05
CA ALA A 186 15.99 -11.74 17.42
C ALA A 186 16.97 -12.53 18.30
N GLY A 187 17.56 -13.61 17.78
CA GLY A 187 18.63 -14.36 18.45
C GLY A 187 19.91 -13.55 18.71
N HIS A 188 20.04 -12.35 18.12
CA HIS A 188 21.13 -11.40 18.32
C HIS A 188 20.65 -10.07 18.93
N GLY A 189 19.50 -10.07 19.62
CA GLY A 189 19.05 -8.99 20.49
C GLY A 189 18.02 -8.00 19.91
N ALA A 190 17.80 -7.97 18.60
CA ALA A 190 16.82 -7.04 18.03
C ALA A 190 15.37 -7.43 18.40
N ALA A 191 14.53 -6.47 18.76
CA ALA A 191 13.09 -6.68 18.76
C ALA A 191 12.60 -6.79 17.31
N CYS A 192 11.78 -7.79 16.99
CA CYS A 192 11.41 -8.11 15.61
C CYS A 192 9.89 -8.23 15.40
N ILE A 193 9.38 -7.58 14.36
CA ILE A 193 7.98 -7.61 13.95
C ILE A 193 7.87 -8.23 12.55
N ALA A 194 7.09 -9.31 12.46
CA ALA A 194 6.57 -9.83 11.20
C ALA A 194 5.22 -9.17 10.92
N ALA A 195 5.13 -8.34 9.89
CA ALA A 195 3.88 -7.75 9.43
C ALA A 195 3.28 -8.63 8.32
N LEU A 196 2.01 -9.02 8.45
CA LEU A 196 1.30 -9.86 7.48
C LEU A 196 0.00 -9.18 7.05
N PRO A 197 -0.14 -8.77 5.77
CA PRO A 197 -1.34 -8.06 5.30
C PRO A 197 -2.62 -8.91 5.31
N ALA A 198 -2.50 -10.23 5.45
CA ALA A 198 -3.60 -11.17 5.65
C ALA A 198 -3.18 -12.30 6.60
N VAL A 199 -4.15 -13.06 7.12
CA VAL A 199 -3.89 -14.23 7.97
C VAL A 199 -3.30 -15.37 7.10
N PRO A 200 -2.11 -15.91 7.42
CA PRO A 200 -1.53 -17.05 6.70
C PRO A 200 -2.17 -18.39 7.14
N PRO A 201 -1.95 -19.49 6.42
CA PRO A 201 -2.28 -20.83 6.92
C PRO A 201 -1.42 -21.21 8.13
N ASP A 202 -1.99 -21.95 9.10
CA ASP A 202 -1.28 -22.52 10.26
C ASP A 202 -0.46 -23.75 9.86
N THR A 203 0.57 -23.50 9.05
CA THR A 203 1.47 -24.49 8.45
C THR A 203 2.87 -23.89 8.28
N PRO A 204 3.95 -24.69 8.23
CA PRO A 204 5.28 -24.19 7.96
C PRO A 204 5.37 -23.31 6.70
N PRO A 205 6.05 -22.14 6.77
CA PRO A 205 6.87 -21.64 7.87
C PRO A 205 6.13 -20.79 8.92
N TYR A 206 4.82 -20.55 8.77
CA TYR A 206 4.10 -19.53 9.55
C TYR A 206 3.78 -19.96 10.98
N ASP A 207 3.66 -21.25 11.24
CA ASP A 207 3.50 -21.86 12.56
C ASP A 207 4.55 -21.38 13.59
N ARG A 208 5.76 -21.08 13.12
CA ARG A 208 6.88 -20.50 13.90
C ARG A 208 6.62 -19.10 14.46
N ILE A 209 5.73 -18.32 13.83
CA ILE A 209 5.46 -16.91 14.16
C ILE A 209 4.03 -16.63 14.64
N LEU A 210 3.08 -17.56 14.43
CA LEU A 210 1.69 -17.38 14.81
C LEU A 210 1.43 -17.41 16.33
N TYR A 211 2.33 -18.01 17.13
CA TYR A 211 2.17 -18.04 18.58
C TYR A 211 2.24 -16.63 19.18
N GLY A 212 1.13 -16.18 19.80
CA GLY A 212 1.00 -14.85 20.40
C GLY A 212 0.77 -13.70 19.41
N ALA A 213 0.59 -14.01 18.10
CA ALA A 213 0.28 -13.04 17.06
C ALA A 213 -1.00 -12.24 17.38
N CYS A 214 -1.04 -10.95 17.04
CA CYS A 214 -2.21 -10.08 17.21
C CYS A 214 -2.78 -9.60 15.87
N THR A 215 -4.08 -9.36 15.83
CA THR A 215 -4.78 -8.83 14.65
C THR A 215 -5.08 -7.35 14.86
N VAL A 216 -4.86 -6.47 13.88
CA VAL A 216 -5.18 -5.04 14.04
C VAL A 216 -6.53 -4.71 13.42
N GLY A 217 -7.49 -4.35 14.27
CA GLY A 217 -8.83 -3.96 13.86
C GLY A 217 -8.85 -2.58 13.24
N HIS A 218 -8.79 -2.50 11.91
CA HIS A 218 -9.04 -1.25 11.20
C HIS A 218 -10.55 -1.01 11.09
N PRO A 219 -11.07 0.16 11.52
CA PRO A 219 -12.44 0.53 11.19
C PRO A 219 -12.57 0.61 9.67
N ALA A 220 -13.57 -0.09 9.12
CA ALA A 220 -13.72 -0.20 7.67
C ALA A 220 -13.86 1.19 7.03
N THR A 221 -12.83 1.61 6.29
CA THR A 221 -12.79 2.95 5.65
C THR A 221 -14.06 3.15 4.85
N PRO A 222 -14.72 4.32 4.90
CA PRO A 222 -15.99 4.54 4.19
C PRO A 222 -15.89 4.15 2.71
N ALA A 223 -16.95 3.55 2.16
CA ALA A 223 -16.94 3.04 0.79
C ALA A 223 -16.55 4.13 -0.23
N ALA A 224 -16.96 5.38 -0.01
CA ALA A 224 -16.57 6.54 -0.81
C ALA A 224 -15.05 6.79 -0.85
N SER A 225 -14.33 6.54 0.25
CA SER A 225 -12.86 6.72 0.33
C SER A 225 -12.08 5.58 -0.35
N ARG A 226 -12.70 4.41 -0.53
CA ARG A 226 -12.13 3.26 -1.25
C ARG A 226 -12.70 3.10 -2.67
N PHE A 227 -13.67 3.92 -3.05
CA PHE A 227 -14.22 3.97 -4.39
C PHE A 227 -13.20 4.67 -5.29
N ILE A 228 -12.50 3.89 -6.10
CA ILE A 228 -11.71 4.42 -7.21
C ILE A 228 -12.70 4.69 -8.35
N PRO A 229 -13.07 5.96 -8.64
CA PRO A 229 -13.88 6.25 -9.81
C PRO A 229 -13.09 5.84 -11.06
N ALA A 230 -13.80 5.39 -12.09
CA ALA A 230 -13.19 5.07 -13.38
C ALA A 230 -12.51 6.33 -13.94
N ARG A 231 -11.17 6.39 -13.82
CA ARG A 231 -10.38 7.44 -14.49
C ARG A 231 -10.49 7.20 -15.99
N SER A 232 -11.32 7.98 -16.66
CA SER A 232 -11.26 8.12 -18.11
C SER A 232 -9.79 8.34 -18.49
N ARG A 233 -9.26 7.48 -19.37
CA ARG A 233 -7.93 7.69 -19.97
C ARG A 233 -7.89 9.11 -20.52
N ALA A 234 -6.77 9.80 -20.40
CA ALA A 234 -6.61 11.18 -20.84
C ALA A 234 -6.70 11.27 -22.37
N HIS A 235 -7.93 11.27 -22.88
CA HIS A 235 -8.29 11.41 -24.28
C HIS A 235 -7.75 12.76 -24.78
N PRO A 236 -7.22 12.86 -26.01
CA PRO A 236 -6.95 14.14 -26.63
C PRO A 236 -8.14 15.12 -26.55
N ALA A 237 -9.38 14.62 -26.65
CA ALA A 237 -10.59 15.38 -26.38
C ALA A 237 -10.52 16.14 -25.04
N SER A 238 -10.14 15.49 -23.93
CA SER A 238 -10.06 16.12 -22.60
C SER A 238 -9.05 17.28 -22.52
N ALA A 239 -7.98 17.26 -23.33
CA ALA A 239 -7.06 18.39 -23.43
C ALA A 239 -7.66 19.55 -24.25
N VAL A 240 -8.44 19.23 -25.28
CA VAL A 240 -9.15 20.21 -26.12
C VAL A 240 -10.37 20.80 -25.37
N GLU A 241 -11.15 19.97 -24.67
CA GLU A 241 -12.22 20.36 -23.74
C GLU A 241 -11.74 21.46 -22.80
N ARG A 242 -10.67 21.22 -22.01
CA ARG A 242 -10.12 22.24 -21.09
C ARG A 242 -9.67 23.52 -21.81
N ARG A 243 -9.19 23.42 -23.05
CA ARG A 243 -8.77 24.57 -23.87
C ARG A 243 -9.97 25.39 -24.37
N VAL A 244 -11.09 24.75 -24.69
CA VAL A 244 -12.36 25.40 -25.01
C VAL A 244 -13.00 25.99 -23.76
N GLU A 245 -13.06 25.22 -22.67
CA GLU A 245 -13.64 25.64 -21.38
C GLU A 245 -12.98 26.91 -20.84
N ALA A 246 -11.64 26.94 -20.80
CA ALA A 246 -10.89 28.13 -20.38
C ALA A 246 -11.13 29.34 -21.31
N ALA A 247 -11.29 29.13 -22.61
CA ALA A 247 -11.57 30.19 -23.57
C ALA A 247 -13.02 30.71 -23.48
N LEU A 248 -14.00 29.82 -23.26
CA LEU A 248 -15.40 30.19 -22.99
C LEU A 248 -15.53 30.97 -21.67
N ALA A 249 -14.77 30.60 -20.63
CA ALA A 249 -14.73 31.31 -19.35
C ALA A 249 -14.07 32.70 -19.45
N ALA A 250 -13.16 32.90 -20.40
CA ALA A 250 -12.48 34.17 -20.65
C ALA A 250 -13.20 35.09 -21.66
N ASP A 251 -14.23 34.61 -22.36
CA ASP A 251 -14.96 35.34 -23.40
C ASP A 251 -16.12 36.18 -22.82
N PRO A 252 -16.13 37.52 -22.97
CA PRO A 252 -17.18 38.38 -22.39
C PRO A 252 -18.62 38.13 -22.89
N GLU A 253 -18.81 37.50 -24.06
CA GLU A 253 -20.15 37.16 -24.56
C GLU A 253 -20.63 35.77 -24.12
N LEU A 254 -19.71 34.88 -23.71
CA LEU A 254 -19.95 33.44 -23.50
C LEU A 254 -19.69 32.95 -22.05
N ALA A 255 -18.97 33.72 -21.24
CA ALA A 255 -18.69 33.38 -19.85
C ALA A 255 -19.98 33.08 -19.06
N GLY A 256 -19.99 31.94 -18.36
CA GLY A 256 -21.14 31.47 -17.59
C GLY A 256 -22.33 30.92 -18.39
N LEU A 257 -22.31 30.94 -19.74
CA LEU A 257 -23.41 30.39 -20.54
C LEU A 257 -23.37 28.87 -20.69
N PHE A 258 -22.20 28.25 -20.60
CA PHE A 258 -21.98 26.84 -20.85
C PHE A 258 -21.58 26.09 -19.57
N SER A 259 -22.07 24.85 -19.45
CA SER A 259 -21.64 23.87 -18.46
C SER A 259 -21.04 22.66 -19.18
N GLY A 260 -19.85 22.23 -18.77
CA GLY A 260 -19.15 21.13 -19.43
C GLY A 260 -19.61 19.73 -18.99
N ASN A 261 -19.45 18.74 -19.86
CA ASN A 261 -19.51 17.31 -19.52
C ASN A 261 -20.87 16.86 -18.94
N GLU A 262 -21.96 17.44 -19.44
CA GLU A 262 -23.29 17.49 -18.83
C GLU A 262 -24.33 16.56 -19.48
N THR A 263 -25.32 16.11 -18.70
CA THR A 263 -26.38 15.22 -19.17
C THR A 263 -27.60 16.00 -19.64
N VAL A 264 -28.03 15.78 -20.88
CA VAL A 264 -29.24 16.37 -21.46
C VAL A 264 -30.44 15.46 -21.21
N ARG A 265 -31.45 15.98 -20.51
CA ARG A 265 -32.75 15.30 -20.38
C ARG A 265 -33.55 15.49 -21.66
N VAL A 266 -33.62 14.45 -22.47
CA VAL A 266 -34.52 14.32 -23.63
C VAL A 266 -35.76 13.51 -23.22
N ALA A 267 -36.87 13.69 -23.94
CA ALA A 267 -38.13 12.96 -23.67
C ALA A 267 -38.27 11.69 -24.55
N GLY A 268 -37.12 11.09 -24.91
CA GLY A 268 -37.00 9.97 -25.86
C GLY A 268 -37.11 8.59 -25.21
N ASP A 269 -36.26 7.65 -25.64
CA ASP A 269 -36.37 6.21 -25.29
C ASP A 269 -36.00 5.85 -23.83
N GLY A 270 -35.68 6.86 -23.02
CA GLY A 270 -35.14 6.73 -21.65
C GLY A 270 -33.64 7.03 -21.56
N ARG A 271 -32.92 7.07 -22.68
CA ARG A 271 -31.54 7.57 -22.75
C ARG A 271 -31.49 9.07 -22.45
N GLN A 272 -30.34 9.51 -21.94
CA GLN A 272 -30.05 10.91 -21.64
C GLN A 272 -28.63 11.19 -22.13
N PRO A 273 -28.43 11.75 -23.34
CA PRO A 273 -27.10 11.91 -23.91
C PRO A 273 -26.25 12.89 -23.10
N ARG A 274 -24.98 12.53 -22.92
CA ARG A 274 -23.98 13.34 -22.20
C ARG A 274 -23.10 14.07 -23.19
N VAL A 275 -23.08 15.39 -23.11
CA VAL A 275 -22.50 16.29 -24.11
C VAL A 275 -21.33 17.10 -23.53
N ASP A 276 -20.40 17.52 -24.39
CA ASP A 276 -19.14 18.11 -23.94
C ASP A 276 -19.32 19.53 -23.40
N PHE A 277 -20.17 20.35 -24.05
CA PHE A 277 -20.64 21.64 -23.52
C PHE A 277 -22.12 21.87 -23.77
N LEU A 278 -22.83 22.36 -22.76
CA LEU A 278 -24.26 22.58 -22.77
C LEU A 278 -24.61 24.01 -22.35
N CYS A 279 -25.20 24.80 -23.25
CA CYS A 279 -25.89 26.05 -22.88
C CYS A 279 -27.40 25.79 -22.77
N ARG A 280 -27.86 25.54 -21.54
CA ARG A 280 -29.28 25.25 -21.26
C ARG A 280 -30.20 26.43 -21.60
N ALA A 281 -29.76 27.66 -21.32
CA ALA A 281 -30.55 28.89 -21.52
C ALA A 281 -30.91 29.17 -23.00
N HIS A 282 -30.06 28.75 -23.94
CA HIS A 282 -30.24 28.99 -25.37
C HIS A 282 -30.47 27.70 -26.19
N ARG A 283 -30.55 26.54 -25.52
CA ARG A 283 -30.60 25.18 -26.11
C ARG A 283 -29.53 24.98 -27.19
N ILE A 284 -28.27 25.11 -26.77
CA ILE A 284 -27.09 24.84 -27.61
C ILE A 284 -26.30 23.71 -26.97
N VAL A 285 -25.85 22.80 -27.81
CA VAL A 285 -24.86 21.77 -27.49
C VAL A 285 -23.62 22.05 -28.34
N VAL A 286 -22.42 21.90 -27.77
CA VAL A 286 -21.16 21.82 -28.53
C VAL A 286 -20.50 20.49 -28.20
N GLU A 287 -20.04 19.77 -29.22
CA GLU A 287 -19.37 18.46 -29.10
C GLU A 287 -18.01 18.49 -29.81
N LEU A 288 -17.02 17.79 -29.25
CA LEU A 288 -15.60 17.84 -29.65
C LEU A 288 -15.11 16.51 -30.25
N ASP A 289 -15.44 16.28 -31.52
CA ASP A 289 -15.17 15.03 -32.23
C ASP A 289 -13.67 14.68 -32.30
N GLY A 290 -13.32 13.48 -31.81
CA GLY A 290 -11.99 12.90 -31.91
C GLY A 290 -11.59 12.46 -33.33
N PRO A 291 -10.29 12.22 -33.60
CA PRO A 291 -9.87 11.63 -34.87
C PRO A 291 -10.58 10.30 -35.19
N GLU A 292 -10.88 9.50 -34.17
CA GLU A 292 -11.64 8.25 -34.32
C GLU A 292 -13.11 8.43 -34.77
N HIS A 293 -13.66 9.65 -34.78
CA HIS A 293 -15.00 9.95 -35.34
C HIS A 293 -14.97 10.23 -36.85
N GLN A 294 -13.79 10.38 -37.46
CA GLN A 294 -13.66 10.69 -38.90
C GLN A 294 -13.68 9.42 -39.79
N ALA A 295 -13.43 8.25 -39.22
CA ALA A 295 -13.49 6.96 -39.91
C ALA A 295 -14.84 6.28 -39.64
N GLU A 296 -15.76 6.39 -40.61
CA GLU A 296 -17.12 5.81 -40.67
C GLU A 296 -17.92 5.83 -39.33
N PRO A 297 -18.88 6.78 -39.15
CA PRO A 297 -19.61 6.90 -37.89
C PRO A 297 -20.42 5.63 -37.60
N LYS A 298 -20.31 5.06 -36.39
CA LYS A 298 -21.05 3.86 -35.97
C LYS A 298 -22.55 4.07 -36.19
N PHE A 299 -23.08 3.42 -37.24
CA PHE A 299 -24.11 4.05 -38.08
C PHE A 299 -25.47 4.38 -37.43
N GLY A 300 -25.82 3.75 -36.31
CA GLY A 300 -27.11 3.91 -35.63
C GLY A 300 -27.10 4.81 -34.40
N GLU A 301 -26.22 4.55 -33.42
CA GLU A 301 -26.35 5.12 -32.07
C GLU A 301 -26.10 6.63 -32.01
N ASP A 302 -25.09 7.13 -32.74
CA ASP A 302 -24.75 8.56 -32.74
C ASP A 302 -25.79 9.39 -33.52
N ARG A 303 -26.40 8.80 -34.57
CA ARG A 303 -27.51 9.44 -35.29
C ARG A 303 -28.80 9.50 -34.46
N HIS A 304 -29.03 8.52 -33.59
CA HIS A 304 -30.16 8.56 -32.65
C HIS A 304 -29.97 9.65 -31.61
N ARG A 305 -28.75 9.80 -31.05
CA ARG A 305 -28.35 10.91 -30.18
C ARG A 305 -28.61 12.28 -30.82
N ASP A 306 -28.12 12.49 -32.04
CA ASP A 306 -28.34 13.75 -32.78
C ASP A 306 -29.83 14.04 -32.99
N TYR A 307 -30.62 13.02 -33.33
CA TYR A 307 -32.07 13.12 -33.50
C TYR A 307 -32.79 13.49 -32.19
N GLU A 308 -32.46 12.85 -31.06
CA GLU A 308 -33.07 13.16 -29.75
C GLU A 308 -32.74 14.59 -29.29
N LEU A 309 -31.51 15.05 -29.49
CA LEU A 309 -31.10 16.43 -29.20
C LEU A 309 -31.86 17.43 -30.09
N MET A 310 -32.00 17.15 -31.38
CA MET A 310 -32.75 17.96 -32.33
C MET A 310 -34.25 18.03 -31.97
N VAL A 311 -34.87 16.90 -31.62
CA VAL A 311 -36.30 16.84 -31.21
C VAL A 311 -36.53 17.53 -29.86
N ALA A 312 -35.58 17.46 -28.93
CA ALA A 312 -35.59 18.26 -27.71
C ALA A 312 -35.30 19.77 -27.95
N GLY A 313 -35.12 20.17 -29.22
CA GLY A 313 -34.98 21.55 -29.65
C GLY A 313 -33.59 22.14 -29.46
N TYR A 314 -32.55 21.33 -29.26
CA TYR A 314 -31.16 21.78 -29.18
C TYR A 314 -30.56 22.01 -30.58
N LEU A 315 -29.67 23.00 -30.67
CA LEU A 315 -28.80 23.20 -31.82
C LEU A 315 -27.42 22.63 -31.47
N VAL A 316 -27.02 21.57 -32.17
CA VAL A 316 -25.73 20.90 -31.96
C VAL A 316 -24.69 21.51 -32.89
N LEU A 317 -23.56 21.95 -32.32
CA LEU A 317 -22.37 22.39 -33.06
C LEU A 317 -21.24 21.41 -32.81
N ARG A 318 -20.92 20.57 -33.80
CA ARG A 318 -19.74 19.70 -33.77
C ARG A 318 -18.50 20.45 -34.24
N LEU A 319 -17.40 20.33 -33.49
CA LEU A 319 -16.07 20.85 -33.81
C LEU A 319 -15.07 19.71 -33.68
N THR A 320 -14.20 19.51 -34.67
CA THR A 320 -13.18 18.46 -34.53
C THR A 320 -12.04 18.91 -33.64
N ASN A 321 -11.40 17.98 -32.93
CA ASN A 321 -10.23 18.26 -32.10
C ASN A 321 -9.07 18.91 -32.89
N ALA A 322 -8.96 18.65 -34.20
CA ALA A 322 -8.04 19.36 -35.09
C ALA A 322 -8.41 20.86 -35.22
N GLN A 323 -9.66 21.19 -35.58
CA GLN A 323 -10.09 22.60 -35.74
C GLN A 323 -9.83 23.47 -34.50
N VAL A 324 -10.00 22.90 -33.30
CA VAL A 324 -9.73 23.62 -32.03
C VAL A 324 -8.24 23.66 -31.70
N THR A 325 -7.48 22.63 -32.10
CA THR A 325 -6.02 22.59 -31.92
C THR A 325 -5.35 23.66 -32.78
N ASP A 326 -5.72 23.70 -34.06
CA ASP A 326 -5.15 24.55 -35.10
C ASP A 326 -5.58 26.03 -34.94
N ASP A 327 -6.87 26.29 -34.72
CA ASP A 327 -7.43 27.65 -34.65
C ASP A 327 -8.56 27.75 -33.59
N LEU A 328 -8.13 27.85 -32.33
CA LEU A 328 -9.01 28.07 -31.18
C LEU A 328 -9.85 29.35 -31.32
N GLN A 329 -9.31 30.44 -31.90
CA GLN A 329 -10.04 31.70 -32.01
C GLN A 329 -11.26 31.56 -32.93
N ARG A 330 -11.08 30.90 -34.07
CA ARG A 330 -12.16 30.57 -35.00
C ARG A 330 -13.12 29.52 -34.45
N ALA A 331 -12.66 28.59 -33.60
CA ALA A 331 -13.53 27.68 -32.87
C ALA A 331 -14.48 28.44 -31.93
N ILE A 332 -13.98 29.42 -31.17
CA ILE A 332 -14.80 30.24 -30.28
C ILE A 332 -15.76 31.15 -31.07
N GLU A 333 -15.34 31.78 -32.18
CA GLU A 333 -16.26 32.60 -32.99
C GLU A 333 -17.42 31.77 -33.59
N LYS A 334 -17.21 30.49 -33.95
CA LYS A 334 -18.32 29.60 -34.33
C LYS A 334 -19.34 29.43 -33.20
N ILE A 335 -18.88 29.20 -31.97
CA ILE A 335 -19.76 29.08 -30.79
C ILE A 335 -20.49 30.42 -30.55
N ARG A 336 -19.77 31.55 -30.68
CA ARG A 336 -20.32 32.90 -30.53
C ARG A 336 -21.41 33.20 -31.57
N ALA A 337 -21.20 32.83 -32.83
CA ALA A 337 -22.20 32.94 -33.89
C ALA A 337 -23.46 32.10 -33.58
N VAL A 338 -23.30 30.87 -33.09
CA VAL A 338 -24.42 29.99 -32.69
C VAL A 338 -25.19 30.54 -31.48
N VAL A 339 -24.50 31.12 -30.49
CA VAL A 339 -25.15 31.83 -29.37
C VAL A 339 -25.91 33.06 -29.83
N ARG A 340 -25.31 33.90 -30.69
CA ARG A 340 -25.98 35.09 -31.26
C ARG A 340 -27.22 34.70 -32.07
N LEU A 341 -27.16 33.64 -32.89
CA LEU A 341 -28.31 33.11 -33.64
C LEU A 341 -29.46 32.64 -32.73
N ARG A 342 -29.15 31.97 -31.61
CA ARG A 342 -30.18 31.55 -30.63
C ARG A 342 -30.70 32.70 -29.75
N ARG A 343 -29.96 33.81 -29.63
CA ARG A 343 -30.42 35.04 -28.97
C ARG A 343 -31.36 35.88 -29.84
N THR A 344 -31.29 35.77 -31.17
CA THR A 344 -32.14 36.53 -32.10
C THR A 344 -33.37 35.78 -32.62
N GLY A 345 -33.42 34.45 -32.48
CA GLY A 345 -34.62 33.67 -32.78
C GLY A 345 -35.77 33.92 -31.78
N PRO A 346 -37.04 33.76 -32.20
CA PRO A 346 -38.18 33.93 -31.30
C PRO A 346 -38.15 32.88 -30.18
N GLY A 347 -38.15 33.35 -28.93
CA GLY A 347 -38.10 32.48 -27.76
C GLY A 347 -39.36 31.62 -27.60
N PRO A 348 -39.25 30.36 -27.12
CA PRO A 348 -40.39 29.47 -26.90
C PRO A 348 -41.21 29.92 -25.67
N GLY A 349 -42.05 30.94 -25.87
CA GLY A 349 -42.88 31.55 -24.83
C GLY A 349 -43.72 32.75 -25.26
N ALA A 350 -43.50 33.32 -26.46
CA ALA A 350 -44.22 34.49 -26.97
C ALA A 350 -45.51 34.13 -27.75
N THR A 351 -46.41 33.34 -27.15
CA THR A 351 -47.77 33.13 -27.68
C THR A 351 -48.74 34.07 -26.96
N THR A 352 -48.97 35.25 -27.54
CA THR A 352 -49.99 36.20 -27.06
C THR A 352 -51.40 35.66 -27.37
N ARG A 353 -52.36 36.04 -26.53
CA ARG A 353 -53.82 35.75 -26.57
C ARG A 353 -54.43 35.65 -27.98
#